data_AF-A0AA51RWM9-F1
#
_entry.id   AF-A0AA51RWM9-F1
#
_cell.length_a   1.000
_cell.length_b   1.000
_cell.length_c   1.000
_cell.angle_alpha   90.00
_cell.angle_beta   90.00
_cell.angle_gamma   90.00
#
_symmetry.space_group_name_H-M   'P 1'
#
loop_
_entity.id
_entity.type
_entity.pdbx_description
1 polymer ?
#
loop_
_entity_poly.entity_id
_entity_poly.type
_entity_poly.pdbx_seq_one_letter_code
_entity_poly.pdbx_strand_id
1 'polypeptide(L)'
;MSLSKELKQVFEQFISSNVSKDSLRNLASEVGSDDVEALIDAVNILDDPSEYCQDDYDEKTVAGFFLFIDFISALIINLGAPAIDEASKYSSSKHPYVPWVAKYASEPRFHGEILEKFSDIF
;
A
#
# COMPACT_ATOMS: atom_id res chain seq x y z
N MET A 1 12.14 -4.11 12.72
CA MET A 1 12.81 -2.79 12.66
C MET A 1 11.74 -1.78 13.08
N SER A 2 11.72 -0.51 12.65
CA SER A 2 10.50 0.30 12.78
C SER A 2 9.65 0.08 11.53
N LEU A 3 8.35 -0.16 11.65
CA LEU A 3 7.43 -0.43 10.52
C LEU A 3 7.59 0.57 9.36
N SER A 4 7.71 1.87 9.66
CA SER A 4 7.97 2.92 8.66
C SER A 4 9.20 2.65 7.77
N LYS A 5 10.27 2.08 8.31
CA LYS A 5 11.47 1.74 7.53
C LYS A 5 11.22 0.54 6.61
N GLU A 6 10.47 -0.45 7.09
CA GLU A 6 10.12 -1.63 6.32
C GLU A 6 9.16 -1.27 5.18
N LEU A 7 8.16 -0.43 5.45
CA LEU A 7 7.26 0.12 4.43
C LEU A 7 8.03 0.91 3.36
N LYS A 8 8.99 1.74 3.78
CA LYS A 8 9.87 2.45 2.84
C LYS A 8 10.69 1.49 1.96
N GLN A 9 11.27 0.45 2.55
CA GLN A 9 12.03 -0.56 1.79
C GLN A 9 11.14 -1.33 0.81
N VAL A 10 9.91 -1.67 1.21
CA VAL A 10 8.94 -2.31 0.33
C VAL A 10 8.54 -1.38 -0.82
N PHE A 11 8.31 -0.10 -0.54
CA PHE A 11 8.05 0.90 -1.58
C PHE A 11 9.22 0.98 -2.59
N GLU A 12 10.47 1.10 -2.10
CA GLU A 12 11.67 1.11 -2.94
C GLU A 12 11.79 -0.16 -3.81
N GLN A 13 11.41 -1.32 -3.28
CA GLN A 13 11.35 -2.58 -4.04
C GLN A 13 10.29 -2.55 -5.15
N PHE A 14 9.11 -1.99 -4.87
CA PHE A 14 8.04 -1.85 -5.85
C PHE A 14 8.46 -0.95 -7.02
N ILE A 15 8.95 0.26 -6.75
CA ILE A 15 9.33 1.21 -7.80
C ILE A 15 10.55 0.78 -8.61
N SER A 16 11.42 -0.08 -8.03
CA SER A 16 12.56 -0.68 -8.73
C SER A 16 12.24 -2.02 -9.42
N SER A 17 11.00 -2.49 -9.36
CA SER A 17 10.57 -3.79 -9.89
C SER A 17 11.33 -5.01 -9.33
N ASN A 18 11.91 -4.88 -8.13
CA ASN A 18 12.70 -5.93 -7.46
C ASN A 18 12.02 -6.41 -6.17
N VAL A 19 10.71 -6.66 -6.26
CA VAL A 19 9.87 -7.05 -5.12
C VAL A 19 10.24 -8.44 -4.59
N SER A 20 10.63 -8.50 -3.33
CA SER A 20 10.84 -9.75 -2.59
C SER A 20 9.53 -10.23 -1.97
N LYS A 21 8.99 -11.35 -2.46
CA LYS A 21 7.77 -11.96 -1.89
C LYS A 21 7.94 -12.31 -0.41
N ASP A 22 9.13 -12.76 0.00
CA ASP A 22 9.39 -13.09 1.40
C ASP A 22 9.41 -11.83 2.27
N SER A 23 9.90 -10.70 1.75
CA SER A 23 9.82 -9.42 2.46
C SER A 23 8.37 -8.96 2.63
N LEU A 24 7.53 -9.12 1.60
CA LEU A 24 6.10 -8.80 1.69
C LEU A 24 5.37 -9.68 2.71
N ARG A 25 5.65 -11.00 2.72
CA ARG A 25 5.05 -11.94 3.68
C ARG A 25 5.44 -11.62 5.11
N ASN A 26 6.72 -11.34 5.35
CA ASN A 26 7.19 -10.97 6.68
C ASN A 26 6.48 -9.72 7.18
N LEU A 27 6.42 -8.66 6.35
CA LEU A 27 5.69 -7.44 6.67
C LEU A 27 4.21 -7.71 6.94
N ALA A 28 3.54 -8.48 6.08
CA ALA A 28 2.14 -8.85 6.25
C ALA A 28 1.86 -9.63 7.55
N SER A 29 2.83 -10.42 8.02
CA SER A 29 2.72 -11.18 9.28
C SER A 29 2.99 -10.36 10.54
N GLU A 30 3.69 -9.22 10.40
CA GLU A 30 4.05 -8.33 11.52
C GLU A 30 3.05 -7.19 11.71
N VAL A 31 2.37 -6.77 10.65
CA VAL A 31 1.36 -5.70 10.66
C VAL A 31 0.09 -6.17 11.37
N GLY A 32 -0.40 -5.34 12.31
CA GLY A 32 -1.66 -5.53 13.03
C GLY A 32 -2.67 -4.40 12.82
N SER A 33 -3.85 -4.52 13.44
CA SER A 33 -4.90 -3.49 13.36
C SER A 33 -4.48 -2.14 13.95
N ASP A 34 -3.54 -2.12 14.89
CA ASP A 34 -3.03 -0.89 15.50
C ASP A 34 -2.07 -0.13 14.57
N ASP A 35 -1.63 -0.75 13.48
CA ASP A 35 -0.67 -0.18 12.53
C ASP A 35 -1.33 0.56 11.36
N VAL A 36 -2.67 0.63 11.31
CA VAL A 36 -3.39 1.24 10.17
C VAL A 36 -2.98 2.69 9.95
N GLU A 37 -2.76 3.47 11.02
CA GLU A 37 -2.27 4.84 10.90
C GLU A 37 -0.90 4.89 10.21
N ALA A 38 0.03 3.99 10.58
CA ALA A 38 1.35 3.91 9.96
C ALA A 38 1.29 3.48 8.48
N LEU A 39 0.33 2.61 8.12
CA LEU A 39 0.07 2.21 6.73
C LEU A 39 -0.44 3.40 5.90
N ILE A 40 -1.35 4.20 6.45
CA ILE A 40 -1.87 5.40 5.80
C ILE A 40 -0.78 6.46 5.68
N ASP A 41 0.01 6.68 6.73
CA ASP A 41 1.12 7.62 6.74
C ASP A 41 2.17 7.29 5.68
N ALA A 42 2.45 6.00 5.45
CA ALA A 42 3.36 5.57 4.40
C ALA A 42 2.89 5.99 3.00
N VAL A 43 1.58 6.12 2.76
CA VAL A 43 1.03 6.65 1.51
C VAL A 43 0.95 8.17 1.52
N ASN A 44 0.71 8.78 2.68
CA ASN A 44 0.56 10.22 2.85
C ASN A 44 1.86 11.01 2.67
N ILE A 45 3.02 10.34 2.81
CA ILE A 45 4.35 10.93 2.60
C ILE A 45 4.87 10.74 1.17
N LEU A 46 4.12 10.06 0.30
CA LEU A 46 4.53 9.87 -1.09
C LEU A 46 4.35 11.16 -1.88
N ASP A 47 5.32 11.48 -2.74
CA ASP A 47 5.20 12.55 -3.70
C ASP A 47 4.46 12.07 -4.97
N ASP A 48 4.44 12.91 -6.01
CA ASP A 48 3.93 12.50 -7.31
C ASP A 48 4.80 11.34 -7.89
N PRO A 49 4.21 10.35 -8.59
CA PRO A 49 4.95 9.26 -9.21
C PRO A 49 6.13 9.73 -10.07
N SER A 50 5.99 10.88 -10.74
CA SER A 50 7.05 11.45 -11.59
C SER A 50 8.33 11.82 -10.83
N GLU A 51 8.25 12.10 -9.52
CA GLU A 51 9.41 12.40 -8.68
C GLU A 51 10.32 11.16 -8.46
N TYR A 52 9.81 9.95 -8.76
CA TYR A 52 10.55 8.70 -8.63
C TYR A 52 11.09 8.20 -9.97
N CYS A 53 10.58 8.71 -11.10
CA CYS A 53 10.96 8.30 -12.44
C CYS A 53 12.36 8.79 -12.81
N GLN A 54 13.13 7.97 -13.53
CA GLN A 54 14.44 8.39 -14.06
C GLN A 54 14.32 9.18 -15.38
N ASP A 55 13.23 8.97 -16.12
CA ASP A 55 12.91 9.65 -17.36
C ASP A 55 11.38 9.71 -17.57
N ASP A 56 10.94 10.49 -18.56
CA ASP A 56 9.52 10.76 -18.85
C ASP A 56 8.69 9.49 -19.18
N TYR A 57 9.32 8.34 -19.41
CA TYR A 57 8.69 7.09 -19.84
C TYR A 57 8.97 5.92 -18.89
N ASP A 58 9.19 6.19 -17.59
CA ASP A 58 9.40 5.15 -16.59
C ASP A 58 8.10 4.49 -16.12
N GLU A 59 7.45 3.76 -17.04
CA GLU A 59 6.19 3.05 -16.80
C GLU A 59 6.32 2.02 -15.66
N LYS A 60 7.51 1.45 -15.46
CA LYS A 60 7.75 0.45 -14.42
C LYS A 60 7.71 1.05 -13.02
N THR A 61 8.35 2.21 -12.84
CA THR A 61 8.28 2.93 -11.56
C THR A 61 6.87 3.39 -11.26
N VAL A 62 6.15 3.92 -12.26
CA VAL A 62 4.73 4.32 -12.10
C VAL A 62 3.86 3.11 -11.74
N ALA A 63 4.02 1.97 -12.43
CA ALA A 63 3.29 0.76 -12.10
C ALA A 63 3.62 0.24 -10.69
N GLY A 64 4.89 0.27 -10.30
CA GLY A 64 5.34 -0.09 -8.95
C GLY A 64 4.74 0.82 -7.88
N PHE A 65 4.68 2.12 -8.13
CA PHE A 65 4.07 3.09 -7.23
C PHE A 65 2.61 2.75 -6.93
N PHE A 66 1.80 2.51 -7.97
CA PHE A 66 0.39 2.15 -7.77
C PHE A 66 0.23 0.75 -7.18
N LEU A 67 1.13 -0.18 -7.49
CA LEU A 67 1.12 -1.51 -6.87
C LEU A 67 1.43 -1.44 -5.36
N PHE A 68 2.24 -0.48 -4.90
CA PHE A 68 2.41 -0.23 -3.47
C PHE A 68 1.12 0.28 -2.82
N ILE A 69 0.37 1.18 -3.46
CA ILE A 69 -0.95 1.62 -2.97
C ILE A 69 -1.92 0.44 -2.87
N ASP A 70 -1.95 -0.42 -3.89
CA ASP A 70 -2.74 -1.65 -3.87
C ASP A 70 -2.30 -2.58 -2.73
N PHE A 71 -0.99 -2.70 -2.48
CA PHE A 71 -0.45 -3.53 -1.39
C PHE A 71 -0.86 -3.02 -0.01
N ILE A 72 -0.78 -1.70 0.23
CA ILE A 72 -1.27 -1.09 1.48
C ILE A 72 -2.77 -1.36 1.65
N SER A 73 -3.54 -1.23 0.58
CA SER A 73 -4.97 -1.54 0.59
C SER A 73 -5.22 -3.02 0.92
N ALA A 74 -4.42 -3.92 0.36
CA ALA A 74 -4.51 -5.36 0.60
C ALA A 74 -4.19 -5.72 2.06
N LEU A 75 -3.16 -5.09 2.67
CA LEU A 75 -2.86 -5.25 4.09
C LEU A 75 -4.06 -4.89 4.96
N ILE A 76 -4.68 -3.73 4.71
CA ILE A 76 -5.85 -3.26 5.47
C ILE A 76 -7.04 -4.22 5.29
N ILE A 77 -7.29 -4.69 4.06
CA ILE A 77 -8.36 -5.67 3.79
C ILE A 77 -8.11 -6.98 4.54
N ASN A 78 -6.86 -7.47 4.53
CA ASN A 78 -6.47 -8.72 5.19
C ASN A 78 -6.60 -8.65 6.73
N LEU A 79 -6.39 -7.47 7.32
CA LEU A 79 -6.62 -7.23 8.75
C LEU A 79 -8.11 -7.25 9.13
N GLY A 80 -9.01 -7.09 8.16
CA GLY A 80 -10.45 -7.21 8.34
C GLY A 80 -11.16 -5.93 8.78
N ALA A 81 -12.43 -6.09 9.19
CA ALA A 81 -13.37 -4.98 9.42
C ALA A 81 -12.85 -3.86 10.33
N PRO A 82 -12.19 -4.14 11.48
CA PRO A 82 -11.69 -3.07 12.35
C PRO A 82 -10.68 -2.15 11.65
N ALA A 83 -9.79 -2.73 10.84
CA ALA A 83 -8.78 -1.96 10.10
C ALA A 83 -9.40 -1.17 8.94
N ILE A 84 -10.39 -1.75 8.27
CA ILE A 84 -11.16 -1.08 7.21
C ILE A 84 -11.90 0.14 7.78
N ASP A 85 -12.56 -0.02 8.94
CA ASP A 85 -13.27 1.07 9.62
C ASP A 85 -12.30 2.21 10.00
N GLU A 86 -11.10 1.88 10.49
CA GLU A 86 -10.06 2.86 10.79
C GLU A 86 -9.60 3.60 9.53
N ALA A 87 -9.26 2.87 8.46
CA ALA A 87 -8.83 3.46 7.20
C ALA A 87 -9.90 4.37 6.56
N SER A 88 -11.18 4.05 6.75
CA SER A 88 -12.30 4.82 6.20
C SER A 88 -12.34 6.29 6.70
N LYS A 89 -11.78 6.57 7.88
CA LYS A 89 -11.68 7.92 8.47
C LYS A 89 -10.82 8.85 7.62
N TYR A 90 -9.95 8.31 6.77
CA TYR A 90 -9.04 9.07 5.91
C TYR A 90 -9.61 9.33 4.50
N SER A 91 -10.87 8.95 4.24
CA SER A 91 -11.54 9.15 2.95
C SER A 91 -11.61 10.62 2.50
N SER A 92 -11.56 11.58 3.43
CA SER A 92 -11.51 13.01 3.15
C SER A 92 -10.11 13.63 3.22
N SER A 93 -9.04 12.81 3.19
CA SER A 93 -7.67 13.30 3.16
C SER A 93 -7.44 14.22 1.95
N LYS A 94 -6.59 15.24 2.12
CA LYS A 94 -6.19 16.15 1.04
C LYS A 94 -5.15 15.53 0.11
N HIS A 95 -4.50 14.46 0.54
CA HIS A 95 -3.51 13.75 -0.27
C HIS A 95 -4.19 13.08 -1.47
N PRO A 96 -3.59 13.08 -2.68
CA PRO A 96 -4.23 12.51 -3.86
C PRO A 96 -4.48 11.00 -3.76
N TYR A 97 -3.65 10.26 -3.01
CA TYR A 97 -3.68 8.79 -3.00
C TYR A 97 -4.30 8.17 -1.74
N VAL A 98 -4.31 8.86 -0.60
CA VAL A 98 -4.87 8.32 0.66
C VAL A 98 -6.37 8.01 0.54
N PRO A 99 -7.21 8.86 -0.10
CA PRO A 99 -8.62 8.54 -0.33
C PRO A 99 -8.82 7.28 -1.15
N TRP A 100 -7.89 6.93 -2.05
CA TRP A 100 -7.97 5.70 -2.83
C TRP A 100 -7.71 4.47 -1.97
N VAL A 101 -6.74 4.50 -1.07
CA VAL A 101 -6.52 3.42 -0.09
C VAL A 101 -7.78 3.18 0.74
N ALA A 102 -8.34 4.26 1.31
CA ALA A 102 -9.58 4.18 2.10
C ALA A 102 -10.74 3.60 1.29
N LYS A 103 -10.89 4.02 0.02
CA LYS A 103 -11.92 3.54 -0.89
C LYS A 103 -11.75 2.07 -1.27
N TYR A 104 -10.54 1.67 -1.62
CA TYR A 104 -10.19 0.30 -1.98
C TYR A 104 -10.38 -0.67 -0.82
N ALA A 105 -10.00 -0.26 0.39
CA ALA A 105 -10.20 -1.06 1.59
C ALA A 105 -11.68 -1.16 1.98
N SER A 106 -12.48 -0.10 1.80
CA SER A 106 -13.88 -0.06 2.27
C SER A 106 -14.91 -0.61 1.30
N GLU A 107 -14.67 -0.57 -0.02
CA GLU A 107 -15.64 -1.02 -1.01
C GLU A 107 -15.37 -2.48 -1.44
N PRO A 108 -16.25 -3.45 -1.11
CA PRO A 108 -16.01 -4.88 -1.36
C PRO A 108 -15.78 -5.26 -2.83
N ARG A 109 -16.25 -4.44 -3.77
CA ARG A 109 -16.06 -4.66 -5.21
C ARG A 109 -14.59 -4.63 -5.63
N PHE A 110 -13.71 -3.97 -4.88
CA PHE A 110 -12.27 -3.91 -5.19
C PHE A 110 -11.49 -5.03 -4.51
N HIS A 111 -12.04 -5.66 -3.46
CA HIS A 111 -11.30 -6.60 -2.63
C HIS A 111 -10.79 -7.80 -3.43
N GLY A 112 -11.63 -8.35 -4.33
CA GLY A 112 -11.23 -9.48 -5.16
C GLY A 112 -10.02 -9.17 -6.03
N GLU A 113 -10.06 -8.05 -6.78
CA GLU A 113 -8.97 -7.65 -7.67
C GLU A 113 -7.68 -7.32 -6.88
N ILE A 114 -7.81 -6.63 -5.74
CA ILE A 114 -6.66 -6.22 -4.93
C ILE A 114 -6.00 -7.44 -4.27
N LEU A 115 -6.80 -8.32 -3.66
CA LEU A 115 -6.26 -9.51 -3.00
C LEU A 115 -5.67 -10.50 -4.00
N GLU A 116 -6.23 -10.61 -5.22
CA GLU A 116 -5.70 -11.47 -6.28
C GLU A 116 -4.26 -11.10 -6.67
N LYS A 117 -3.92 -9.80 -6.70
CA LYS A 117 -2.55 -9.33 -6.96
C LYS A 117 -1.53 -9.83 -5.93
N PHE A 118 -2.00 -10.19 -4.72
CA PHE A 118 -1.17 -10.59 -3.59
C PHE A 118 -1.56 -11.96 -3.01
N SER A 119 -2.19 -12.83 -3.79
CA SER A 119 -2.65 -14.15 -3.34
C SER A 119 -1.52 -15.08 -2.86
N ASP A 120 -0.28 -14.82 -3.27
CA ASP A 120 0.90 -15.56 -2.82
C ASP A 120 1.47 -15.03 -1.49
N ILE A 121 0.92 -13.93 -0.97
CA ILE A 121 1.39 -13.22 0.23
C ILE A 121 0.47 -13.51 1.43
N PHE A 122 -0.85 -13.49 1.20
CA PHE A 122 -1.91 -13.73 2.19
C PHE A 122 -2.50 -15.13 2.05
#